data_AF-A0A9E0LHZ8-F1
#
_entry.id   AF-A0A9E0LHZ8-F1
#
_cell.length_a   1.000
_cell.length_b   1.000
_cell.length_c   1.000
_cell.angle_alpha   90.00
_cell.angle_beta   90.00
_cell.angle_gamma   90.00
#
_symmetry.space_group_name_H-M   'P 1'
#
loop_
_entity.id
_entity.type
_entity.pdbx_description
1 polymer ?
#
loop_
_entity_poly.entity_id
_entity_poly.type
_entity_poly.pdbx_seq_one_letter_code
_entity_poly.pdbx_strand_id
1 'polypeptide(L)'
;MHKIFNGELYQVADTEMHRQARLCSVYQPCTSTYLGAALNALACKTQAKSSVDEDKVLTTFFTAEAAAYLRAMPNLYWLWKAVTFALVCSAEDDTQQAGQAIGLSSVKQAEQSMRAEVSYKFDLNKTVEQLTAAQLCSRAAHGLILVKAGPGDNDEIVVNPIFAPQ
;
A
#
# COMPACT_ATOMS: atom_id res chain seq x y z
N MET A 1 23.09 18.86 -2.10
CA MET A 1 22.34 18.56 -0.87
C MET A 1 21.63 17.24 -1.12
N HIS A 2 22.12 16.13 -0.57
CA HIS A 2 21.60 14.79 -0.90
C HIS A 2 20.26 14.58 -0.20
N LYS A 3 19.20 14.40 -1.00
CA LYS A 3 17.86 14.01 -0.55
C LYS A 3 17.96 12.65 0.14
N ILE A 4 17.51 12.51 1.39
CA ILE A 4 17.49 11.21 2.08
C ILE A 4 16.32 10.41 1.51
N PHE A 5 16.58 9.72 0.40
CA PHE A 5 15.81 8.54 0.06
C PHE A 5 16.02 7.53 1.18
N ASN A 6 14.96 7.12 1.87
CA ASN A 6 15.03 6.10 2.92
C ASN A 6 15.20 4.72 2.24
N GLY A 7 16.38 4.51 1.64
CA GLY A 7 16.64 3.38 0.74
C GLY A 7 16.48 2.03 1.41
N GLU A 8 16.74 1.94 2.71
CA GLU A 8 16.47 0.73 3.50
C GLU A 8 14.97 0.45 3.58
N LEU A 9 14.14 1.47 3.84
CA LEU A 9 12.68 1.31 3.87
C LEU A 9 12.12 0.96 2.49
N TYR A 10 12.65 1.56 1.42
CA TYR A 10 12.28 1.22 0.04
C TYR A 10 12.61 -0.23 -0.27
N GLN A 11 13.81 -0.72 0.07
CA GLN A 11 14.20 -2.11 -0.14
C GLN A 11 13.30 -3.08 0.62
N VAL A 12 12.96 -2.77 1.87
CA VAL A 12 12.01 -3.57 2.66
C VAL A 12 10.65 -3.60 1.99
N ALA A 13 10.12 -2.44 1.60
CA ALA A 13 8.81 -2.33 0.97
C ALA A 13 8.74 -3.07 -0.37
N ASP A 14 9.75 -2.90 -1.23
CA ASP A 14 9.83 -3.59 -2.52
C ASP A 14 9.93 -5.11 -2.35
N THR A 15 10.78 -5.58 -1.43
CA THR A 15 10.91 -7.02 -1.13
C THR A 15 9.59 -7.61 -0.63
N GLU A 16 8.94 -6.94 0.31
CA GLU A 16 7.67 -7.40 0.88
C GLU A 16 6.52 -7.32 -0.13
N MET A 17 6.46 -6.30 -0.97
CA MET A 17 5.50 -6.21 -2.06
C MET A 17 5.59 -7.44 -2.97
N HIS A 18 6.78 -7.80 -3.43
CA HIS A 18 6.99 -8.98 -4.27
C HIS A 18 6.66 -10.28 -3.53
N ARG A 19 7.04 -10.40 -2.25
CA ARG A 19 6.70 -11.55 -1.40
C ARG A 19 5.18 -11.75 -1.26
N GLN A 20 4.42 -10.66 -1.27
CA GLN A 20 2.97 -10.66 -1.14
C GLN A 20 2.23 -10.63 -2.48
N ALA A 21 2.90 -10.78 -3.63
CA ALA A 21 2.28 -10.66 -4.96
C ALA A 21 1.01 -11.52 -5.14
N ARG A 22 0.95 -12.71 -4.52
CA ARG A 22 -0.24 -13.59 -4.52
C ARG A 22 -1.50 -12.94 -3.94
N LEU A 23 -1.33 -11.93 -3.07
CA LEU A 23 -2.44 -11.20 -2.43
C LEU A 23 -2.97 -10.07 -3.32
N CYS A 24 -2.37 -9.78 -4.47
CA CYS A 24 -2.78 -8.68 -5.36
C CYS A 24 -4.30 -8.63 -5.58
N SER A 25 -4.93 -9.79 -5.77
CA SER A 25 -6.36 -9.96 -6.04
C SER A 25 -7.19 -10.45 -4.84
N VAL A 26 -6.62 -10.51 -3.63
CA VAL A 26 -7.28 -11.10 -2.45
C VAL A 26 -7.54 -10.04 -1.41
N TYR A 27 -8.77 -9.91 -0.94
CA TYR A 27 -9.08 -9.05 0.20
C TYR A 27 -8.71 -9.76 1.50
N GLN A 28 -7.74 -9.21 2.22
CA GLN A 28 -7.27 -9.73 3.50
C GLN A 28 -6.81 -8.55 4.36
N PRO A 29 -7.66 -7.98 5.22
CA PRO A 29 -7.35 -6.79 6.00
C PRO A 29 -5.99 -6.89 6.70
N CYS A 30 -5.21 -5.81 6.64
CA CYS A 30 -3.94 -5.75 7.33
C CYS A 30 -4.20 -5.84 8.85
N THR A 31 -3.69 -6.88 9.51
CA THR A 31 -3.57 -6.86 10.98
C THR A 31 -2.18 -6.40 11.37
N SER A 32 -2.05 -5.85 12.58
CA SER A 32 -0.79 -5.29 13.08
C SER A 32 0.35 -6.32 13.03
N THR A 33 0.02 -7.60 13.25
CA THR A 33 0.91 -8.77 13.35
C THR A 33 1.77 -9.02 12.10
N TYR A 34 1.41 -8.41 10.97
CA TYR A 34 1.99 -8.77 9.67
C TYR A 34 2.96 -7.75 9.08
N LEU A 35 3.31 -6.68 9.81
CA LEU A 35 4.24 -5.66 9.32
C LEU A 35 5.69 -6.16 9.12
N GLY A 36 5.96 -7.43 9.46
CA GLY A 36 7.18 -8.15 9.09
C GLY A 36 8.38 -7.82 9.98
N ALA A 37 9.26 -8.80 10.17
CA ALA A 37 10.45 -8.65 11.01
C ALA A 37 11.41 -7.57 10.48
N ALA A 38 11.50 -7.42 9.15
CA ALA A 38 12.40 -6.45 8.51
C ALA A 38 12.02 -5.00 8.83
N LEU A 39 10.73 -4.66 8.81
CA LEU A 39 10.28 -3.31 9.14
C LEU A 39 10.48 -3.00 10.63
N ASN A 40 10.21 -3.97 11.50
CA ASN A 40 10.45 -3.82 12.94
C ASN A 40 11.95 -3.61 13.23
N ALA A 41 12.82 -4.42 12.63
CA ALA A 41 14.27 -4.26 12.76
C ALA A 41 14.73 -2.87 12.30
N LEU A 42 14.18 -2.38 11.19
CA LEU A 42 14.46 -1.03 10.70
C LEU A 42 13.96 0.04 11.68
N ALA A 43 12.75 -0.10 12.22
CA ALA A 43 12.20 0.85 13.20
C ALA A 43 13.02 0.89 14.50
N CYS A 44 13.45 -0.28 15.00
CA CYS A 44 14.35 -0.41 16.14
C CYS A 44 15.67 0.34 15.89
N LYS A 45 16.28 0.14 14.73
CA LYS A 45 17.51 0.84 14.31
C LYS A 45 17.30 2.35 14.24
N THR A 46 16.22 2.82 13.62
CA THR A 46 15.90 4.25 13.49
C THR A 46 15.64 4.91 14.84
N GLN A 47 15.00 4.22 15.78
CA GLN A 47 14.72 4.75 17.13
C GLN A 47 15.87 4.51 18.14
N ALA A 48 16.94 3.83 17.75
CA ALA A 48 18.00 3.38 18.65
C ALA A 48 17.48 2.59 19.87
N LYS A 49 16.50 1.69 19.64
CA LYS A 49 15.88 0.84 20.66
C LYS A 49 16.03 -0.64 20.32
N SER A 50 15.97 -1.50 21.33
CA SER A 50 15.96 -2.96 21.18
C SER A 50 14.60 -3.52 20.76
N SER A 51 13.52 -2.77 21.01
CA SER A 51 12.17 -3.11 20.59
C SER A 51 11.35 -1.85 20.37
N VAL A 52 10.38 -1.94 19.46
CA VAL A 52 9.38 -0.91 19.19
C VAL A 52 8.01 -1.59 19.23
N ASP A 53 7.05 -0.99 19.91
CA ASP A 53 5.67 -1.47 19.94
C ASP A 53 5.12 -1.55 18.50
N GLU A 54 4.38 -2.61 18.19
CA GLU A 54 3.94 -2.90 16.82
C GLU A 54 3.09 -1.77 16.20
N ASP A 55 2.27 -1.12 17.02
CA ASP A 55 1.47 0.05 16.66
C ASP A 55 2.32 1.29 16.34
N LYS A 56 3.58 1.33 16.80
CA LYS A 56 4.53 2.42 16.57
C LYS A 56 5.50 2.19 15.42
N VAL A 57 5.55 0.97 14.87
CA VAL A 57 6.49 0.64 13.79
C VAL A 57 6.26 1.53 12.57
N LEU A 58 5.03 1.59 12.03
CA LEU A 58 4.72 2.45 10.89
C LEU A 58 4.89 3.94 11.20
N THR A 59 4.52 4.39 12.40
CA THR A 59 4.65 5.81 12.79
C THR A 59 6.09 6.25 13.01
N THR A 60 7.05 5.33 12.93
CA THR A 60 8.48 5.66 12.88
C THR A 60 8.85 6.33 11.55
N PHE A 61 8.14 6.00 10.47
CA PHE A 61 8.45 6.46 9.11
C PHE A 61 7.35 7.36 8.52
N PHE A 62 6.13 7.23 9.02
CA PHE A 62 4.94 7.93 8.51
C PHE A 62 4.30 8.77 9.61
N THR A 63 3.61 9.84 9.23
CA THR A 63 2.73 10.55 10.19
C THR A 63 1.63 9.60 10.69
N ALA A 64 1.03 9.91 11.84
CA ALA A 64 -0.02 9.05 12.42
C ALA A 64 -1.20 8.82 11.45
N GLU A 65 -1.61 9.88 10.74
CA GLU A 65 -2.68 9.81 9.73
C GLU A 65 -2.30 8.95 8.53
N ALA A 66 -1.07 9.09 8.02
CA ALA A 66 -0.56 8.25 6.94
C ALA A 66 -0.45 6.78 7.35
N ALA A 67 0.04 6.51 8.57
CA ALA A 67 0.11 5.16 9.10
C ALA A 67 -1.28 4.53 9.30
N ALA A 68 -2.27 5.30 9.76
CA ALA A 68 -3.66 4.84 9.85
C ALA A 68 -4.23 4.51 8.47
N TYR A 69 -3.98 5.38 7.48
CA TYR A 69 -4.39 5.15 6.09
C TYR A 69 -3.77 3.89 5.49
N LEU A 70 -2.46 3.68 5.67
CA LEU A 70 -1.76 2.49 5.19
C LEU A 70 -2.28 1.21 5.85
N ARG A 71 -2.65 1.24 7.13
CA ARG A 71 -3.26 0.10 7.83
C ARG A 71 -4.65 -0.25 7.31
N ALA A 72 -5.38 0.73 6.77
CA ALA A 72 -6.68 0.51 6.16
C ALA A 72 -6.59 -0.12 4.75
N MET A 73 -5.38 -0.36 4.23
CA MET A 73 -5.20 -1.03 2.95
C MET A 73 -5.79 -2.44 2.97
N PRO A 74 -6.37 -2.87 1.83
CA PRO A 74 -7.16 -4.09 1.77
C PRO A 74 -6.34 -5.36 1.97
N ASN A 75 -5.01 -5.29 1.81
CA ASN A 75 -4.04 -6.33 2.14
C ASN A 75 -2.62 -5.77 2.17
N LEU A 76 -1.67 -6.64 2.55
CA LEU A 76 -0.25 -6.28 2.64
C LEU A 76 0.38 -5.94 1.29
N TYR A 77 -0.04 -6.56 0.18
CA TYR A 77 0.49 -6.22 -1.14
C TYR A 77 0.24 -4.74 -1.46
N TRP A 78 -1.00 -4.29 -1.29
CA TRP A 78 -1.37 -2.90 -1.54
C TRP A 78 -0.78 -1.93 -0.52
N LEU A 79 -0.62 -2.35 0.74
CA LEU A 79 0.14 -1.57 1.74
C LEU A 79 1.57 -1.33 1.27
N TRP A 80 2.30 -2.38 0.88
CA TRP A 80 3.69 -2.25 0.47
C TRP A 80 3.85 -1.50 -0.84
N LYS A 81 2.96 -1.71 -1.82
CA LYS A 81 2.96 -0.92 -3.06
C LYS A 81 2.73 0.57 -2.75
N ALA A 82 1.79 0.91 -1.87
CA ALA A 82 1.57 2.28 -1.44
C ALA A 82 2.79 2.89 -0.72
N VAL A 83 3.47 2.13 0.14
CA VAL A 83 4.72 2.57 0.80
C VAL A 83 5.81 2.87 -0.23
N THR A 84 6.03 1.97 -1.20
CA THR A 84 7.03 2.15 -2.27
C THR A 84 6.77 3.41 -3.07
N PHE A 85 5.53 3.65 -3.50
CA PHE A 85 5.17 4.85 -4.27
C PHE A 85 5.24 6.11 -3.41
N ALA A 86 4.82 6.05 -2.14
CA ALA A 86 4.87 7.20 -1.24
C ALA A 86 6.31 7.65 -1.00
N LEU A 87 7.26 6.71 -0.92
CA LEU A 87 8.69 7.00 -0.83
C LEU A 87 9.21 7.75 -2.05
N VAL A 88 8.84 7.29 -3.25
CA VAL A 88 9.20 7.96 -4.52
C VAL A 88 8.62 9.38 -4.55
N CYS A 89 7.32 9.55 -4.30
CA CYS A 89 6.68 10.87 -4.26
C CYS A 89 7.30 11.79 -3.20
N SER A 90 7.62 11.26 -2.01
CA SER A 90 8.26 12.06 -0.95
C SER A 90 9.68 12.51 -1.29
N ALA A 91 10.41 11.75 -2.12
CA ALA A 91 11.75 12.13 -2.56
C ALA A 91 11.70 13.22 -3.65
N GLU A 92 10.58 13.31 -4.38
CA GLU A 92 10.34 14.35 -5.38
C GLU A 92 9.83 15.66 -4.76
N ASP A 93 9.27 15.63 -3.56
CA ASP A 93 8.80 16.81 -2.83
C ASP A 93 9.96 17.64 -2.27
N ASP A 94 10.17 18.84 -2.84
CA ASP A 94 11.23 19.77 -2.42
C ASP A 94 10.98 20.42 -1.04
N THR A 95 9.77 20.28 -0.49
CA THR A 95 9.44 20.76 0.86
C THR A 95 9.73 19.72 1.95
N GLN A 96 9.96 18.46 1.58
CA GLN A 96 10.22 17.37 2.51
C GLN A 96 11.63 17.48 3.10
N GLN A 97 11.70 17.64 4.43
CA GLN A 97 12.99 17.71 5.13
C GLN A 97 13.59 16.32 5.38
N ALA A 98 14.92 16.25 5.36
CA ALA A 98 15.67 15.06 5.70
C ALA A 98 15.31 14.56 7.11
N GLY A 99 14.86 13.29 7.21
CA GLY A 99 14.46 12.68 8.49
C GLY A 99 13.03 12.98 8.94
N GLN A 100 12.26 13.75 8.16
CA GLN A 100 10.84 13.97 8.43
C GLN A 100 10.01 12.74 8.05
N ALA A 101 9.01 12.44 8.88
CA ALA A 101 8.04 11.38 8.59
C ALA A 101 7.24 11.69 7.31
N ILE A 102 6.94 10.65 6.53
CA ILE A 102 6.17 10.76 5.29
C ILE A 102 4.71 11.06 5.61
N GLY A 103 4.18 12.14 5.03
CA GLY A 103 2.82 12.62 5.26
C GLY A 103 1.75 11.86 4.47
N LEU A 104 0.48 12.08 4.84
CA LEU A 104 -0.67 11.51 4.14
C LEU A 104 -0.76 12.02 2.69
N SER A 105 -0.31 13.25 2.42
CA SER A 105 -0.24 13.83 1.07
C SER A 105 0.58 12.97 0.13
N SER A 106 1.77 12.53 0.53
CA SER A 106 2.64 11.67 -0.29
C SER A 106 1.99 10.29 -0.52
N VAL A 107 1.28 9.75 0.47
CA VAL A 107 0.54 8.48 0.31
C VAL A 107 -0.66 8.64 -0.63
N LYS A 108 -1.34 9.79 -0.61
CA LYS A 108 -2.42 10.11 -1.55
C LYS A 108 -1.93 10.38 -2.96
N GLN A 109 -0.77 11.01 -3.11
CA GLN A 109 -0.13 11.16 -4.40
C GLN A 109 0.29 9.80 -4.97
N ALA A 110 0.83 8.91 -4.13
CA ALA A 110 1.11 7.52 -4.49
C ALA A 110 -0.13 6.79 -5.03
N GLU A 111 -1.28 6.96 -4.38
CA GLU A 111 -2.57 6.44 -4.86
C GLU A 111 -2.91 6.96 -6.26
N GLN A 112 -2.76 8.26 -6.51
CA GLN A 112 -3.00 8.84 -7.84
C GLN A 112 -2.05 8.27 -8.91
N SER A 113 -0.77 8.13 -8.58
CA SER A 113 0.20 7.49 -9.48
C SER A 113 -0.18 6.05 -9.81
N MET A 114 -0.60 5.25 -8.81
CA MET A 114 -1.08 3.89 -9.03
C MET A 114 -2.33 3.85 -9.92
N ARG A 115 -3.27 4.79 -9.76
CA ARG A 115 -4.44 4.92 -10.65
C ARG A 115 -4.03 5.26 -12.08
N ALA A 116 -3.07 6.17 -12.27
CA ALA A 116 -2.55 6.54 -13.58
C ALA A 116 -1.88 5.37 -14.30
N GLU A 117 -1.21 4.46 -13.57
CA GLU A 117 -0.59 3.26 -14.15
C GLU A 117 -1.60 2.31 -14.81
N VAL A 118 -2.88 2.37 -14.44
CA VAL A 118 -3.88 1.40 -14.92
C VAL A 118 -4.96 2.06 -15.77
N SER A 119 -5.06 3.40 -15.74
CA SER A 119 -6.10 4.17 -16.42
C SER A 119 -6.01 4.13 -17.95
N TYR A 120 -4.82 3.87 -18.51
CA TYR A 120 -4.67 3.69 -19.97
C TYR A 120 -5.38 2.42 -20.49
N LYS A 121 -5.59 1.43 -19.61
CA LYS A 121 -6.15 0.12 -19.96
C LYS A 121 -7.57 -0.07 -19.44
N PHE A 122 -7.85 0.47 -18.25
CA PHE A 122 -9.11 0.26 -17.56
C PHE A 122 -9.82 1.58 -17.32
N ASP A 123 -11.05 1.67 -17.81
CA ASP A 123 -12.00 2.67 -17.36
C ASP A 123 -12.37 2.38 -15.89
N LEU A 124 -11.92 3.26 -14.99
CA LEU A 124 -12.12 3.16 -13.54
C LEU A 124 -13.50 3.70 -13.08
N ASN A 125 -14.25 4.35 -13.97
CA ASN A 125 -15.60 4.84 -13.66
C ASN A 125 -16.67 3.76 -13.85
N LYS A 126 -16.30 2.61 -14.43
CA LYS A 126 -17.22 1.47 -14.56
C LYS A 126 -17.44 0.79 -13.22
N THR A 127 -18.71 0.69 -12.87
CA THR A 127 -19.19 -0.14 -11.75
C THR A 127 -19.06 -1.63 -12.08
N VAL A 128 -19.08 -2.49 -11.06
CA VAL A 128 -18.91 -3.95 -11.22
C VAL A 128 -19.97 -4.53 -12.15
N GLU A 129 -21.20 -4.03 -12.07
CA GLU A 129 -22.37 -4.45 -12.84
C GLU A 129 -22.24 -4.11 -14.34
N GLN A 130 -21.39 -3.15 -14.69
CA GLN A 130 -21.13 -2.73 -16.08
C GLN A 130 -20.01 -3.54 -16.74
N LEU A 131 -19.37 -4.45 -16.01
CA LEU A 131 -18.22 -5.22 -16.49
C LEU A 131 -18.66 -6.61 -16.98
N THR A 132 -18.09 -7.04 -18.10
CA THR A 132 -18.20 -8.44 -18.53
C THR A 132 -17.37 -9.36 -17.62
N ALA A 133 -17.66 -10.66 -17.61
CA ALA A 133 -16.86 -11.65 -16.87
C ALA A 133 -15.36 -11.57 -17.22
N ALA A 134 -15.02 -11.42 -18.51
CA ALA A 134 -13.62 -11.27 -18.94
C ALA A 134 -12.97 -9.98 -18.40
N GLN A 135 -13.74 -8.88 -18.33
CA GLN A 135 -13.27 -7.61 -17.76
C GLN A 135 -13.09 -7.68 -16.25
N LEU A 136 -13.96 -8.40 -15.54
CA LEU A 136 -13.82 -8.70 -14.11
C LEU A 136 -12.56 -9.51 -13.85
N CYS A 137 -12.36 -10.64 -14.55
CA CYS A 137 -11.16 -11.47 -14.41
C CYS A 137 -9.89 -10.68 -14.72
N SER A 138 -9.90 -9.85 -15.77
CA SER A 138 -8.74 -9.02 -16.12
C SER A 138 -8.41 -8.00 -15.03
N ARG A 139 -9.43 -7.32 -14.46
CA ARG A 139 -9.25 -6.37 -13.36
C ARG A 139 -8.83 -7.04 -12.06
N ALA A 140 -9.36 -8.23 -11.77
CA ALA A 140 -8.94 -9.03 -10.62
C ALA A 140 -7.47 -9.44 -10.74
N ALA A 141 -7.00 -9.86 -11.92
CA ALA A 141 -5.60 -10.19 -12.16
C ALA A 141 -4.64 -8.99 -11.96
N HIS A 142 -5.14 -7.76 -12.06
CA HIS A 142 -4.38 -6.53 -11.79
C HIS A 142 -4.69 -5.95 -10.38
N GLY A 143 -5.53 -6.65 -9.60
CA GLY A 143 -5.97 -6.29 -8.26
C GLY A 143 -6.74 -4.97 -8.12
N LEU A 144 -7.35 -4.51 -9.22
CA LEU A 144 -8.37 -3.44 -9.20
C LEU A 144 -9.65 -3.92 -8.51
N ILE A 145 -9.89 -5.23 -8.61
CA ILE A 145 -10.97 -5.96 -7.95
C ILE A 145 -10.33 -7.03 -7.08
N LEU A 146 -10.89 -7.20 -5.88
CA LEU A 146 -10.42 -8.14 -4.88
C LEU A 146 -11.51 -9.16 -4.59
N VAL A 147 -11.08 -10.39 -4.29
CA VAL A 147 -11.97 -11.46 -3.84
C VAL A 147 -11.85 -11.57 -2.33
N LYS A 148 -12.97 -11.43 -1.63
CA LYS A 148 -13.08 -11.62 -0.19
C LYS A 148 -13.73 -12.98 0.07
N ALA A 149 -12.98 -13.86 0.73
CA ALA A 149 -13.44 -15.21 1.02
C ALA A 149 -14.70 -15.18 1.91
N GLY A 150 -15.73 -15.90 1.48
CA GLY A 150 -16.96 -16.10 2.24
C GLY A 150 -17.07 -17.52 2.82
N PRO A 151 -18.14 -17.83 3.58
CA PRO A 151 -18.40 -19.19 4.01
C PRO A 151 -18.83 -20.06 2.81
N GLY A 152 -18.07 -21.13 2.53
CA GLY A 152 -18.35 -22.05 1.43
C GLY A 152 -17.98 -21.46 0.07
N ASP A 153 -18.95 -21.38 -0.84
CA ASP A 153 -18.80 -20.84 -2.21
C ASP A 153 -19.44 -19.44 -2.35
N ASN A 154 -19.49 -18.68 -1.25
CA ASN A 154 -20.11 -17.35 -1.19
C ASN A 154 -19.06 -16.23 -1.19
N ASP A 155 -18.07 -16.32 -2.07
CA ASP A 155 -17.03 -15.30 -2.18
C ASP A 155 -17.61 -13.96 -2.67
N GLU A 156 -17.11 -12.87 -2.10
CA GLU A 156 -17.58 -11.52 -2.40
C GLU A 156 -16.57 -10.80 -3.31
N ILE A 157 -17.09 -10.12 -4.32
CA ILE A 157 -16.32 -9.20 -5.15
C ILE A 157 -16.27 -7.84 -4.45
N VAL A 158 -15.06 -7.34 -4.21
CA VAL A 158 -14.82 -6.04 -3.56
C VAL A 158 -13.99 -5.17 -4.48
N VAL A 159 -14.43 -3.93 -4.72
CA VAL A 159 -13.60 -2.95 -5.44
C VAL A 159 -12.46 -2.52 -4.53
N ASN A 160 -11.23 -2.56 -5.03
CA ASN A 160 -10.08 -2.08 -4.28
C ASN A 160 -10.23 -0.57 -4.03
N PRO A 161 -10.17 -0.08 -2.78
CA PRO A 161 -10.37 1.34 -2.44
C PRO A 161 -9.48 2.30 -3.22
N ILE A 162 -8.25 1.88 -3.58
CA ILE A 162 -7.32 2.69 -4.40
C ILE A 162 -7.93 3.03 -5.77
N PHE A 163 -8.74 2.14 -6.33
CA PHE A 163 -9.27 2.21 -7.69
C PHE A 163 -10.78 2.46 -7.74
N ALA A 164 -11.43 2.68 -6.59
CA ALA A 164 -12.86 2.99 -6.54
C ALA A 164 -13.18 4.26 -7.35
N PRO A 165 -14.37 4.36 -7.96
CA PRO A 165 -14.85 5.60 -8.58
C PRO A 165 -14.84 6.74 -7.54
N GLN A 166 -14.45 7.94 -7.97
CA GLN A 166 -14.43 9.15 -7.13
C GLN A 166 -15.67 10.00 -7.37
#